data_AF-A0A1I7ERM7-F1
#
_entry.id   AF-A0A1I7ERM7-F1
#
_cell.length_a   1.000
_cell.length_b   1.000
_cell.length_c   1.000
_cell.angle_alpha   90.00
_cell.angle_beta   90.00
_cell.angle_gamma   90.00
#
_symmetry.space_group_name_H-M   'P 1'
#
loop_
_entity.id
_entity.type
_entity.pdbx_description
1 polymer ?
#
loop_
_entity_poly.entity_id
_entity_poly.type
_entity_poly.pdbx_seq_one_letter_code
_entity_poly.pdbx_strand_id
1 'polypeptide(L)'
;DAFGVHCIGGIVGAILTGVFAVKDIGGADGSVILQAKGVLTTLVYSGVVSYILLKVIDTVMGIRVTEEGEREGLDIILHGELVE
;
A
#
# COMPACT_ATOMS: atom_id res chain seq x y z
N ASP A 1 7.22 -3.23 7.57
CA ASP A 1 5.76 -3.14 7.40
C ASP A 1 5.43 -2.17 6.28
N ALA A 2 4.68 -2.61 5.28
CA ALA A 2 4.36 -1.76 4.13
C ALA A 2 3.43 -0.60 4.53
N PHE A 3 2.45 -0.88 5.39
CA PHE A 3 1.47 0.13 5.81
C PHE A 3 2.12 1.18 6.74
N GLY A 4 2.74 0.75 7.82
CA GLY A 4 3.34 1.60 8.84
C GLY A 4 4.46 2.49 8.30
N VAL A 5 5.29 2.00 7.36
CA VAL A 5 6.37 2.81 6.79
C VAL A 5 5.87 3.65 5.62
N HIS A 6 5.20 3.04 4.64
CA HIS A 6 4.89 3.71 3.37
C HIS A 6 3.55 4.46 3.42
N CYS A 7 2.49 3.86 4.00
CA CYS A 7 1.19 4.54 4.11
C CYS A 7 1.29 5.70 5.11
N ILE A 8 1.73 5.44 6.35
CA ILE A 8 1.83 6.50 7.36
C ILE A 8 2.89 7.53 6.98
N GLY A 9 4.07 7.09 6.53
CA GLY A 9 5.11 7.99 6.04
C GLY A 9 4.64 8.85 4.86
N GLY A 10 3.90 8.26 3.92
CA GLY A 10 3.31 8.96 2.78
C GLY A 10 2.25 9.99 3.18
N ILE A 11 1.38 9.66 4.14
CA ILE A 11 0.38 10.60 4.69
C ILE A 11 1.08 11.79 5.33
N VAL A 12 2.05 11.53 6.23
CA VAL A 12 2.80 12.59 6.92
C VAL A 12 3.53 13.46 5.92
N GLY A 13 4.25 12.85 4.96
CA GLY A 13 4.96 13.58 3.91
C GLY A 13 4.02 14.45 3.08
N ALA A 14 2.89 13.92 2.62
CA ALA A 14 1.93 14.66 1.81
C ALA A 14 1.33 15.86 2.56
N ILE A 15 0.98 15.71 3.84
CA ILE A 15 0.48 16.83 4.65
C ILE A 15 1.55 17.89 4.86
N LEU A 16 2.79 17.49 5.15
CA LEU A 16 3.91 18.42 5.32
C LEU A 16 4.29 19.14 4.01
N THR A 17 4.07 18.53 2.84
CA THR A 17 4.14 19.27 1.56
C THR A 17 3.18 20.45 1.56
N GLY A 18 1.98 20.30 2.12
CA GLY A 18 1.01 21.40 2.23
C GLY A 18 1.44 22.51 3.17
N VAL A 19 2.38 22.26 4.09
CA VAL A 19 2.94 23.23 5.05
C VAL A 19 4.18 23.93 4.49
N PHE A 20 5.07 23.15 3.86
CA PHE A 20 6.41 23.61 3.50
C PHE A 20 6.62 23.89 2.01
N ALA A 21 5.66 23.60 1.14
CA ALA A 21 5.79 23.95 -0.27
C ALA A 21 5.85 25.47 -0.45
N VAL A 22 6.92 25.91 -1.12
CA VAL A 22 7.17 27.31 -1.47
C VAL A 22 7.05 27.46 -2.98
N LYS A 23 6.26 28.44 -3.42
CA LYS A 23 5.97 28.69 -4.84
C LYS A 23 7.22 28.91 -5.68
N ASP A 24 8.22 29.59 -5.14
CA ASP A 24 9.47 29.88 -5.87
C ASP A 24 10.31 28.62 -6.15
N ILE A 25 10.10 27.54 -5.40
CA ILE A 25 10.79 26.25 -5.59
C ILE A 25 9.92 25.29 -6.40
N GLY A 26 8.65 25.15 -6.00
CA GLY A 26 7.74 24.11 -6.51
C GLY A 26 6.70 24.59 -7.52
N GLY A 27 6.67 25.88 -7.86
CA GLY A 27 5.70 26.48 -8.79
C GLY A 27 4.28 26.64 -8.24
N ALA A 28 4.01 26.19 -7.01
CA ALA A 28 2.71 26.27 -6.36
C ALA A 28 2.84 26.56 -4.86
N ASP A 29 1.87 27.30 -4.32
CA ASP A 29 1.75 27.54 -2.88
C ASP A 29 1.32 26.24 -2.16
N GLY A 30 1.88 26.02 -0.97
CA GLY A 30 1.45 24.92 -0.11
C GLY A 30 -0.02 25.03 0.31
N SER A 31 -0.73 23.91 0.29
CA SER A 31 -2.09 23.82 0.80
C SER A 31 -2.34 22.52 1.54
N VAL A 32 -2.42 22.60 2.87
CA VAL A 32 -2.76 21.44 3.73
C VAL A 32 -4.13 20.86 3.36
N ILE A 33 -5.11 21.72 3.02
CA ILE A 33 -6.45 21.26 2.65
C ILE A 33 -6.42 20.46 1.36
N LEU A 34 -5.69 20.94 0.34
CA LEU A 34 -5.57 20.21 -0.93
C LEU A 34 -4.88 18.86 -0.72
N GLN A 35 -3.79 18.84 0.03
CA GLN A 35 -3.05 17.62 0.34
C GLN A 35 -3.88 16.62 1.15
N ALA A 36 -4.66 17.09 2.14
CA ALA A 36 -5.56 16.25 2.92
C ALA A 36 -6.64 15.60 2.05
N LYS A 37 -7.21 16.34 1.08
CA LYS A 37 -8.16 15.78 0.11
C LYS A 37 -7.49 14.72 -0.77
N GLY A 38 -6.25 14.96 -1.22
CA GLY A 38 -5.45 13.99 -1.96
C GLY A 38 -5.25 12.70 -1.18
N VAL A 39 -4.78 12.81 0.07
CA VAL A 39 -4.58 11.68 1.00
C VAL A 39 -5.87 10.88 1.20
N LEU A 40 -6.98 11.56 1.50
CA LEU A 40 -8.25 10.86 1.72
C LEU A 40 -8.70 10.12 0.46
N THR A 41 -8.56 10.76 -0.71
CA THR A 41 -8.94 10.17 -1.99
C THR A 41 -8.10 8.93 -2.29
N THR A 42 -6.78 8.99 -2.12
CA THR A 42 -5.90 7.85 -2.37
C THR A 42 -6.08 6.73 -1.36
N LEU A 43 -6.36 7.03 -0.09
CA LEU A 43 -6.68 6.02 0.92
C LEU A 43 -7.97 5.26 0.59
N VAL A 44 -9.03 5.99 0.26
CA VAL A 44 -10.31 5.36 -0.11
C VAL A 44 -10.15 4.54 -1.38
N TYR A 45 -9.52 5.10 -2.42
CA TYR A 45 -9.32 4.40 -3.67
C TYR A 45 -8.47 3.13 -3.48
N SER A 46 -7.28 3.26 -2.91
CA SER A 46 -6.37 2.11 -2.72
C SER A 46 -6.96 1.07 -1.79
N GLY A 47 -7.60 1.47 -0.68
CA GLY A 47 -8.23 0.54 0.26
C GLY A 47 -9.41 -0.21 -0.36
N VAL A 48 -10.37 0.50 -0.95
CA VAL A 48 -11.60 -0.10 -1.49
C VAL A 48 -11.31 -0.93 -2.73
N VAL A 49 -10.54 -0.39 -3.68
CA VAL A 49 -10.23 -1.10 -4.93
C VAL A 49 -9.38 -2.32 -4.65
N SER A 50 -8.36 -2.22 -3.80
CA SER A 50 -7.55 -3.41 -3.45
C SER A 50 -8.40 -4.45 -2.73
N TYR A 51 -9.26 -4.05 -1.78
CA TYR A 51 -10.16 -4.98 -1.11
C TYR A 51 -11.04 -5.75 -2.11
N ILE A 52 -11.67 -5.05 -3.05
CA ILE A 52 -12.52 -5.66 -4.08
C ILE A 52 -11.70 -6.64 -4.93
N LEU A 53 -10.54 -6.21 -5.44
CA LEU A 53 -9.69 -7.05 -6.29
C LEU A 53 -9.22 -8.31 -5.56
N LEU A 54 -8.69 -8.15 -4.35
CA LEU A 54 -8.23 -9.27 -3.53
C LEU A 54 -9.39 -10.24 -3.24
N LYS A 55 -10.60 -9.74 -2.95
CA LYS A 55 -11.77 -10.58 -2.68
C LYS A 55 -12.24 -11.35 -3.91
N VAL A 56 -12.21 -10.72 -5.07
CA VAL A 56 -12.55 -11.36 -6.35
C VAL A 56 -11.55 -12.47 -6.66
N ILE A 57 -10.25 -12.20 -6.56
CA ILE A 57 -9.19 -13.19 -6.80
C ILE A 57 -9.32 -14.37 -5.82
N ASP A 58 -9.50 -14.06 -4.53
CA ASP A 58 -9.66 -15.08 -3.47
C ASP A 58 -10.87 -15.99 -3.72
N THR A 59 -11.98 -15.44 -4.23
CA THR A 59 -13.18 -16.24 -4.55
C THR A 59 -12.99 -17.09 -5.81
N VAL A 60 -12.22 -16.62 -6.79
CA VAL A 60 -12.05 -17.32 -8.08
C VAL A 60 -11.02 -18.44 -8.00
N MET A 61 -9.90 -18.21 -7.30
CA MET A 61 -8.78 -19.17 -7.29
C MET A 61 -8.11 -19.34 -5.92
N GLY A 62 -8.48 -18.54 -4.91
CA GLY A 62 -7.76 -18.48 -3.64
C GLY A 62 -6.43 -17.73 -3.78
N ILE A 63 -6.17 -16.78 -2.89
CA ILE A 63 -4.91 -16.00 -2.92
C ILE A 63 -3.85 -16.49 -1.92
N ARG A 64 -4.25 -17.31 -0.94
CA ARG A 64 -3.36 -17.85 0.09
C ARG A 64 -3.21 -19.36 -0.07
N VAL A 65 -2.01 -19.87 0.20
CA VAL A 65 -1.75 -21.32 0.29
C VAL A 65 -2.45 -21.96 1.48
N THR A 66 -2.45 -23.29 1.54
CA THR A 66 -2.94 -24.05 2.71
C THR A 66 -2.04 -23.80 3.93
N GLU A 67 -2.59 -23.93 5.14
CA GLU A 67 -1.81 -23.76 6.38
C GLU A 67 -0.64 -24.76 6.48
N GLU A 68 -0.85 -26.00 5.99
CA GLU A 68 0.20 -27.01 5.94
C GLU A 68 1.33 -26.59 4.99
N GLY A 69 0.99 -26.11 3.79
CA GLY A 69 1.98 -25.61 2.84
C GLY A 69 2.72 -24.36 3.33
N GLU A 70 2.06 -23.49 4.09
CA GLU A 70 2.69 -22.34 4.74
C GLU A 70 3.68 -22.76 5.84
N ARG A 71 3.39 -23.85 6.58
CA ARG A 71 4.28 -24.40 7.62
C ARG A 71 5.50 -25.11 7.05
N GLU A 72 5.34 -25.82 5.94
CA GLU A 72 6.46 -26.50 5.26
C GLU A 72 7.39 -25.50 4.55
N GLY A 73 6.85 -24.39 4.05
CA GLY A 73 7.61 -23.30 3.43
C GLY A 73 7.32 -23.16 1.93
N LEU A 74 7.12 -21.92 1.49
CA LEU A 74 6.70 -21.61 0.11
C LEU A 74 7.77 -21.96 -0.93
N ASP A 75 9.05 -21.88 -0.56
CA ASP A 75 10.15 -22.22 -1.47
C ASP A 75 10.13 -23.72 -1.81
N ILE A 76 9.78 -24.58 -0.84
CA ILE A 76 9.64 -26.03 -1.05
C ILE A 76 8.34 -26.32 -1.81
N ILE A 77 7.20 -25.82 -1.32
CA ILE A 77 5.88 -26.20 -1.79
C ILE A 77 5.54 -25.62 -3.17
N LEU A 78 6.01 -24.41 -3.48
CA LEU A 78 5.70 -23.72 -4.74
C LEU A 78 6.85 -23.74 -5.74
N HIS A 79 8.11 -23.86 -5.29
CA HIS A 79 9.28 -23.74 -6.17
C HIS A 79 10.19 -24.98 -6.17
N GLY A 80 10.02 -25.91 -5.22
CA GLY A 80 10.87 -27.10 -5.11
C GLY A 80 12.32 -26.79 -4.71
N GLU A 81 12.58 -25.63 -4.13
CA GLU A 81 13.92 -25.16 -3.77
C GLU A 81 14.26 -25.55 -2.32
N LEU A 82 15.46 -26.13 -2.14
CA LEU A 82 16.02 -26.52 -0.84
C LEU A 82 17.44 -25.99 -0.73
N VAL A 83 17.78 -25.37 0.40
CA VAL A 83 19.17 -25.01 0.72
C VAL A 83 19.84 -26.22 1.37
N GLU A 84 20.73 -26.90 0.64
CA GLU A 84 21.68 -27.89 1.17
C GLU A 84 22.88 -27.24 1.85
#